data_AF-A0A090RVJ7-F1
#
_entry.id   AF-A0A090RVJ7-F1
#
_cell.length_a   1.000
_cell.length_b   1.000
_cell.length_c   1.000
_cell.angle_alpha   90.00
_cell.angle_beta   90.00
_cell.angle_gamma   90.00
#
_symmetry.space_group_name_H-M   'P 1'
#
loop_
_entity.id
_entity.type
_entity.pdbx_description
1 polymer ?
#
loop_
_entity_poly.entity_id
_entity_poly.type
_entity_poly.pdbx_seq_one_letter_code
_entity_poly.pdbx_strand_id
1 'polypeptide(L)'
;MDFRVDLAIVEHLAKGCRFGLTLHNLSEKSHANWKLNFAFECFVIPDSLSQGELTQVGTFCTLNVNETPLYANNHVYVEFCTATSAFNLLSDGINDAYLDTDAETQLPVAVSPIVLGAVDDRRVLLPEVGAGRHALIPHPQYMEFGESVFELTRYSQICVEDQSMQCVANWLSEEVERLFGLSHKSIGQQDIRFRRSPVLDSEAYKLTVDGSGIEIESNSNAGFTYGCATLIQLMDFDHERHTIYVPHVRIQDAPRFRYRGVMLDSARSFQPVTEIKRVINLLAHYKINTFHWHLTDDEGWRVEIKAYPELTNIGAWRGPTHPLKPQLHSIGDYYGGFYSQQEIREIVQYASDRSIQVIPEIDIPGHSRAAITALPDLLVDPEDQSHYRSEQNYTDNVLSPGISGTYQFLDAVLEEIAQLFPAPYVHIGADQVPVGVWTNSPSCRELMAEQGYRNPKDLQGHLLRYVEDKLRSMGKRMLGWEEAHFGAR
;
A
#
# COMPACT_ATOMS: atom_id res chain seq x y z
N MET A 1 16.40 20.99 -19.85
CA MET A 1 15.17 20.47 -20.45
C MET A 1 14.59 21.56 -21.31
N ASP A 2 14.10 21.19 -22.48
CA ASP A 2 13.59 22.12 -23.50
C ASP A 2 12.18 22.62 -23.18
N PHE A 3 11.48 21.93 -22.26
CA PHE A 3 10.15 22.29 -21.80
C PHE A 3 10.10 22.34 -20.28
N ARG A 4 9.27 23.24 -19.74
CA ARG A 4 9.01 23.38 -18.30
C ARG A 4 7.55 23.73 -18.07
N VAL A 5 6.94 23.17 -17.03
CA VAL A 5 5.61 23.58 -16.55
C VAL A 5 5.71 24.16 -15.15
N ASP A 6 5.05 25.31 -14.97
CA ASP A 6 4.93 26.00 -13.68
C ASP A 6 3.45 26.00 -13.28
N LEU A 7 3.16 25.73 -12.01
CA LEU A 7 1.81 25.80 -11.42
C LEU A 7 1.82 26.78 -10.25
N ALA A 8 0.82 27.67 -10.18
CA ALA A 8 0.68 28.64 -9.10
C ALA A 8 -0.78 28.76 -8.65
N ILE A 9 -0.99 28.96 -7.35
CA ILE A 9 -2.31 29.36 -6.82
C ILE A 9 -2.49 30.86 -7.09
N VAL A 10 -3.48 31.20 -7.92
CA VAL A 10 -3.79 32.59 -8.29
C VAL A 10 -4.83 33.19 -7.33
N GLU A 11 -5.76 32.36 -6.85
CA GLU A 11 -6.81 32.79 -5.92
C GLU A 11 -7.31 31.63 -5.07
N HIS A 12 -7.56 31.88 -3.78
CA HIS A 12 -8.29 30.96 -2.91
C HIS A 12 -9.79 31.24 -2.98
N LEU A 13 -10.58 30.24 -3.36
CA LEU A 13 -12.03 30.33 -3.47
C LEU A 13 -12.70 29.82 -2.19
N ALA A 14 -14.00 30.10 -2.03
CA ALA A 14 -14.77 29.60 -0.88
C ALA A 14 -14.84 28.07 -0.82
N LYS A 15 -14.71 27.39 -1.97
CA LYS A 15 -14.69 25.93 -2.12
C LYS A 15 -13.71 25.54 -3.22
N GLY A 16 -12.41 25.75 -2.99
CA GLY A 16 -11.40 25.44 -4.00
C GLY A 16 -10.26 26.44 -4.10
N CYS A 17 -9.46 26.25 -5.14
CA CYS A 17 -8.43 27.17 -5.58
C CYS A 17 -8.57 27.40 -7.09
N ARG A 18 -8.23 28.61 -7.54
CA ARG A 18 -7.95 28.91 -8.94
C ARG A 18 -6.44 28.85 -9.15
N PHE A 19 -6.02 28.11 -10.16
CA PHE A 19 -4.63 27.88 -10.51
C PHE A 19 -4.30 28.56 -11.83
N GLY A 20 -3.05 28.99 -11.96
CA GLY A 20 -2.44 29.38 -13.22
C GLY A 20 -1.36 28.36 -13.58
N LEU A 21 -1.49 27.74 -14.75
CA LEU A 21 -0.53 26.81 -15.32
C LEU A 21 0.19 27.50 -16.48
N THR A 22 1.52 27.50 -16.45
CA THR A 22 2.35 28.07 -17.51
C THR A 22 3.23 26.99 -18.12
N LEU A 23 3.02 26.67 -19.39
CA LEU A 23 3.89 25.77 -20.16
C LEU A 23 4.89 26.60 -20.96
N HIS A 24 6.17 26.42 -20.68
CA HIS A 24 7.28 27.06 -21.37
C HIS A 24 7.88 26.15 -22.43
N ASN A 25 8.09 26.69 -23.62
CA ASN A 25 8.97 26.14 -24.63
C ASN A 25 10.26 26.97 -24.65
N LEU A 26 11.31 26.37 -24.09
CA LEU A 26 12.63 26.95 -23.96
C LEU A 26 13.55 26.54 -25.13
N SER A 27 13.00 25.83 -26.11
CA SER A 27 13.71 25.42 -27.31
C SER A 27 13.65 26.47 -28.42
N GLU A 28 14.51 26.31 -29.41
CA GLU A 28 14.54 27.10 -30.64
C GLU A 28 13.49 26.66 -31.68
N LYS A 29 12.67 25.64 -31.38
CA LYS A 29 11.67 25.09 -32.32
C LYS A 29 10.26 25.42 -31.85
N SER A 30 9.39 25.75 -32.80
CA SER A 30 7.95 25.91 -32.53
C SER A 30 7.23 24.59 -32.78
N HIS A 31 6.24 24.27 -31.94
CA HIS A 31 5.48 23.01 -32.04
C HIS A 31 4.00 23.31 -32.27
N ALA A 32 3.43 22.76 -33.34
CA ALA A 32 1.99 22.73 -33.56
C ALA A 32 1.37 21.47 -32.92
N ASN A 33 0.06 21.51 -32.68
CA ASN A 33 -0.75 20.38 -32.18
C ASN A 33 -0.14 19.66 -30.97
N TRP A 34 0.43 20.44 -30.05
CA TRP A 34 1.03 19.91 -28.84
C TRP A 34 -0.03 19.48 -27.83
N LYS A 35 0.31 18.53 -26.97
CA LYS A 35 -0.49 18.12 -25.81
C LYS A 35 0.40 18.01 -24.58
N LEU A 36 0.05 18.72 -23.53
CA LEU A 36 0.71 18.59 -22.23
C LEU A 36 0.01 17.49 -21.45
N ASN A 37 0.75 16.43 -21.12
CA ASN A 37 0.28 15.34 -20.27
C ASN A 37 0.92 15.50 -18.89
N PHE A 38 0.12 15.46 -17.82
CA PHE A 38 0.62 15.66 -16.47
C PHE A 38 -0.20 14.89 -15.42
N ALA A 39 0.42 14.54 -14.30
CA ALA A 39 -0.24 13.91 -13.16
C ALA A 39 -0.67 14.97 -12.14
N PHE A 40 -1.97 15.01 -11.84
CA PHE A 40 -2.58 15.93 -10.88
C PHE A 40 -3.75 15.26 -10.16
N GLU A 41 -3.69 15.20 -8.83
CA GLU A 41 -4.60 14.36 -8.02
C GLU A 41 -5.98 15.00 -7.83
N CYS A 42 -6.07 16.33 -7.89
CA CYS A 42 -7.32 17.03 -7.69
C CYS A 42 -8.18 17.06 -8.96
N PHE A 43 -9.50 16.98 -8.80
CA PHE A 43 -10.44 17.17 -9.89
C PHE A 43 -10.37 18.59 -10.45
N VAL A 44 -10.05 18.71 -11.73
CA VAL A 44 -10.14 19.97 -12.47
C VAL A 44 -11.59 20.15 -12.94
N ILE A 45 -12.20 21.29 -12.63
CA ILE A 45 -13.56 21.61 -13.09
C ILE A 45 -13.50 21.95 -14.59
N PRO A 46 -14.08 21.16 -15.51
CA PRO A 46 -13.87 21.36 -16.95
C PRO A 46 -14.31 22.73 -17.45
N ASP A 47 -15.45 23.24 -16.96
CA ASP A 47 -15.98 24.54 -17.38
C ASP A 47 -15.22 25.75 -16.79
N SER A 48 -14.19 25.50 -15.98
CA SER A 48 -13.37 26.55 -15.36
C SER A 48 -12.10 26.89 -16.14
N LEU A 49 -11.79 26.16 -17.21
CA LEU A 49 -10.63 26.43 -18.05
C LEU A 49 -10.75 27.81 -18.72
N SER A 50 -9.71 28.64 -18.61
CA SER A 50 -9.69 29.95 -19.29
C SER A 50 -9.55 29.82 -20.80
N GLN A 51 -8.90 28.75 -21.26
CA GLN A 51 -8.73 28.40 -22.67
C GLN A 51 -8.31 26.94 -22.83
N GLY A 52 -8.55 26.37 -24.01
CA GLY A 52 -8.21 24.99 -24.33
C GLY A 52 -9.22 23.98 -23.80
N GLU A 53 -8.83 22.71 -23.90
CA GLU A 53 -9.60 21.56 -23.43
C GLU A 53 -8.71 20.71 -22.52
N LEU A 54 -9.31 20.10 -21.50
CA LEU A 54 -8.62 19.20 -20.59
C LEU A 54 -9.45 17.95 -20.40
N THR A 55 -8.82 16.79 -20.60
CA THR A 55 -9.37 15.51 -20.17
C THR A 55 -8.64 15.05 -18.92
N GLN A 56 -9.38 14.43 -18.00
CA GLN A 56 -8.84 13.87 -16.77
C GLN A 56 -9.40 12.46 -16.57
N VAL A 57 -8.50 11.48 -16.39
CA VAL A 57 -8.85 10.11 -16.02
C VAL A 57 -8.03 9.76 -14.79
N GLY A 58 -8.68 9.69 -13.64
CA GLY A 58 -7.96 9.57 -12.38
C GLY A 58 -7.13 10.83 -12.11
N THR A 59 -5.82 10.62 -11.97
CA THR A 59 -4.82 11.69 -11.83
C THR A 59 -4.25 12.16 -13.18
N PHE A 60 -4.46 11.42 -14.27
CA PHE A 60 -3.85 11.72 -15.55
C PHE A 60 -4.64 12.78 -16.32
N CYS A 61 -4.00 13.92 -16.54
CA CYS A 61 -4.56 15.06 -17.26
C CYS A 61 -3.87 15.22 -18.63
N THR A 62 -4.66 15.47 -19.67
CA THR A 62 -4.15 15.89 -20.98
C THR A 62 -4.76 17.25 -21.32
N LEU A 63 -3.90 18.28 -21.42
CA LEU A 63 -4.26 19.64 -21.78
C LEU A 63 -3.80 19.95 -23.21
N ASN A 64 -4.68 20.56 -23.99
CA ASN A 64 -4.35 21.16 -25.28
C ASN A 64 -5.04 22.53 -25.43
N VAL A 65 -4.35 23.49 -26.04
CA VAL A 65 -4.95 24.77 -26.41
C VAL A 65 -5.07 24.79 -27.93
N ASN A 66 -6.26 24.46 -28.42
CA ASN A 66 -6.54 24.36 -29.85
C ASN A 66 -6.12 25.64 -30.59
N GLU A 67 -5.54 25.47 -31.78
CA GLU A 67 -5.11 26.54 -32.69
C GLU A 67 -3.99 27.47 -32.19
N THR A 68 -3.40 27.22 -31.02
CA THR A 68 -2.28 28.00 -30.49
C THR A 68 -0.97 27.20 -30.58
N PRO A 69 -0.08 27.51 -31.55
CA PRO A 69 1.24 26.89 -31.58
C PRO A 69 2.04 27.23 -30.32
N LEU A 70 2.80 26.26 -29.82
CA LEU A 70 3.77 26.48 -28.77
C LEU A 70 5.05 27.03 -29.41
N TYR A 71 5.10 28.36 -29.57
CA TYR A 71 6.21 29.05 -30.22
C TYR A 71 7.55 28.86 -29.48
N ALA A 72 8.64 28.82 -30.25
CA ALA A 72 10.00 28.81 -29.73
C ALA A 72 10.24 29.98 -28.76
N ASN A 73 10.96 29.72 -27.66
CA ASN A 73 11.29 30.72 -26.64
C ASN A 73 10.07 31.49 -26.10
N ASN A 74 8.92 30.83 -26.00
CA ASN A 74 7.65 31.41 -25.56
C ASN A 74 6.91 30.49 -24.57
N HIS A 75 5.72 30.90 -24.14
CA HIS A 75 4.90 30.13 -23.21
C HIS A 75 3.41 30.21 -23.54
N VAL A 76 2.66 29.26 -23.01
CA VAL A 76 1.19 29.24 -22.99
C VAL A 76 0.73 29.26 -21.54
N TYR A 77 -0.29 30.06 -21.25
CA TYR A 77 -0.85 30.24 -19.91
C TYR A 77 -2.31 29.78 -19.87
N VAL A 78 -2.70 28.96 -18.89
CA VAL A 78 -4.07 28.48 -18.74
C VAL A 78 -4.46 28.57 -17.27
N GLU A 79 -5.64 29.12 -16.96
CA GLU A 79 -6.23 29.04 -15.63
C GLU A 79 -7.27 27.92 -15.55
N PHE A 80 -7.41 27.32 -14.37
CA PHE A 80 -8.51 26.39 -14.04
C PHE A 80 -8.79 26.41 -12.54
N CYS A 81 -9.93 25.86 -12.13
CA CYS A 81 -10.36 25.73 -10.74
C CYS A 81 -10.48 24.27 -10.31
N THR A 82 -10.25 24.02 -9.03
CA THR A 82 -10.59 22.76 -8.34
C THR A 82 -11.62 23.01 -7.26
N ALA A 83 -12.23 21.95 -6.71
CA ALA A 83 -13.23 22.03 -5.64
C ALA A 83 -12.72 21.43 -4.30
N THR A 84 -11.41 21.46 -4.06
CA THR A 84 -10.77 20.83 -2.88
C THR A 84 -10.32 21.85 -1.84
N SER A 85 -9.95 21.38 -0.65
CA SER A 85 -9.37 22.22 0.41
C SER A 85 -8.08 22.90 -0.07
N ALA A 86 -7.68 23.99 0.60
CA ALA A 86 -6.49 24.74 0.22
C ALA A 86 -5.22 23.86 0.21
N PHE A 87 -4.38 24.04 -0.81
CA PHE A 87 -3.10 23.34 -0.94
C PHE A 87 -2.09 23.98 0.00
N ASN A 88 -1.38 23.13 0.75
CA ASN A 88 -0.43 23.57 1.78
C ASN A 88 0.94 22.91 1.63
N LEU A 89 1.07 21.91 0.75
CA LEU A 89 2.30 21.16 0.53
C LEU A 89 2.73 21.25 -0.93
N LEU A 90 4.04 21.21 -1.17
CA LEU A 90 4.58 21.18 -2.53
C LEU A 90 4.17 19.91 -3.30
N SER A 91 3.91 18.82 -2.57
CA SER A 91 3.41 17.56 -3.10
C SER A 91 1.98 17.64 -3.63
N ASP A 92 1.23 18.70 -3.31
CA ASP A 92 -0.12 18.90 -3.84
C ASP A 92 -0.09 19.34 -5.33
N GLY A 93 1.10 19.70 -5.85
CA GLY A 93 1.31 20.20 -7.20
C GLY A 93 1.24 19.11 -8.29
N ILE A 94 1.84 19.42 -9.45
CA ILE A 94 2.01 18.44 -10.52
C ILE A 94 3.10 17.45 -10.10
N ASN A 95 2.83 16.15 -10.18
CA ASN A 95 3.79 15.12 -9.78
C ASN A 95 4.78 14.78 -10.90
N ASP A 96 4.32 14.79 -12.15
CA ASP A 96 5.09 14.41 -13.33
C ASP A 96 4.45 14.99 -14.60
N ALA A 97 5.25 15.24 -15.66
CA ALA A 97 4.78 15.85 -16.90
C ALA A 97 5.62 15.43 -18.13
N TYR A 98 4.95 15.26 -19.28
CA TYR A 98 5.59 15.15 -20.59
C TYR A 98 4.77 15.86 -21.68
N LEU A 99 5.41 16.15 -22.80
CA LEU A 99 4.80 16.82 -23.95
C LEU A 99 4.75 15.90 -25.16
N ASP A 100 3.58 15.80 -25.78
CA ASP A 100 3.43 15.23 -27.13
C ASP A 100 3.30 16.34 -28.16
N THR A 101 3.84 16.12 -29.35
CA THR A 101 3.77 17.01 -30.51
C THR A 101 3.53 16.18 -31.77
N ASP A 102 3.31 16.82 -32.92
CA ASP A 102 3.18 16.10 -34.20
C ASP A 102 4.42 15.30 -34.60
N ALA A 103 5.61 15.73 -34.15
CA ALA A 103 6.88 15.14 -34.57
C ALA A 103 7.42 14.11 -33.57
N GLU A 104 7.23 14.37 -32.29
CA GLU A 104 7.84 13.64 -31.18
C GLU A 104 6.83 13.50 -30.05
N THR A 105 6.84 12.36 -29.38
CA THR A 105 5.99 12.04 -28.22
C THR A 105 6.87 11.89 -26.99
N GLN A 106 6.29 12.09 -25.81
CA GLN A 106 6.95 11.90 -24.53
C GLN A 106 8.22 12.76 -24.33
N LEU A 107 8.20 13.99 -24.86
CA LEU A 107 9.26 14.96 -24.63
C LEU A 107 9.31 15.32 -23.13
N PRO A 108 10.47 15.25 -22.46
CA PRO A 108 10.58 15.55 -21.03
C PRO A 108 10.19 16.99 -20.72
N VAL A 109 9.32 17.17 -19.72
CA VAL A 109 8.92 18.48 -19.21
C VAL A 109 9.42 18.61 -17.76
N ALA A 110 10.20 19.65 -17.48
CA ALA A 110 10.58 19.95 -16.10
C ALA A 110 9.35 20.45 -15.32
N VAL A 111 9.06 19.86 -14.17
CA VAL A 111 7.98 20.33 -13.30
C VAL A 111 8.56 21.21 -12.20
N SER A 112 8.18 22.49 -12.18
CA SER A 112 8.55 23.39 -11.09
C SER A 112 7.70 23.08 -9.85
N PRO A 113 8.26 23.18 -8.63
CA PRO A 113 7.46 23.14 -7.41
C PRO A 113 6.33 24.17 -7.48
N ILE A 114 5.13 23.79 -7.05
CA ILE A 114 3.97 24.68 -7.05
C ILE A 114 4.26 25.94 -6.22
N VAL A 115 3.88 27.10 -6.77
CA VAL A 115 3.87 28.35 -6.01
C VAL A 115 2.61 28.37 -5.15
N LEU A 116 2.78 28.01 -3.88
CA LEU A 116 1.72 28.09 -2.87
C LEU A 116 1.35 29.55 -2.58
N GLY A 117 0.07 29.80 -2.27
CA GLY A 117 -0.42 31.09 -1.81
C GLY A 117 0.02 31.38 -0.37
N ALA A 118 -0.89 31.24 0.59
CA ALA A 118 -0.53 31.31 2.01
C ALA A 118 -0.08 29.93 2.52
N VAL A 119 1.14 29.83 3.04
CA VAL A 119 1.68 28.59 3.64
C VAL A 119 1.44 28.61 5.15
N ASP A 120 0.91 27.50 5.69
CA ASP A 120 0.88 27.29 7.15
C ASP A 120 2.28 26.95 7.66
N ASP A 121 2.97 27.95 8.21
CA ASP A 121 4.34 27.80 8.68
C ASP A 121 4.45 27.24 10.12
N ARG A 122 3.34 26.75 10.70
CA ARG A 122 3.38 26.10 12.01
C ARG A 122 4.26 24.86 11.96
N ARG A 123 5.36 24.90 12.70
CA ARG A 123 6.23 23.74 12.91
C ARG A 123 5.88 23.05 14.21
N VAL A 124 5.85 21.72 14.19
CA VAL A 124 5.83 20.93 15.42
C VAL A 124 7.24 21.01 16.01
N LEU A 125 7.38 21.75 17.11
CA LEU A 125 8.64 21.80 17.85
C LEU A 125 8.79 20.52 18.67
N LEU A 126 9.86 19.77 18.42
CA LEU A 126 10.22 18.63 19.25
C LEU A 126 11.03 19.12 20.45
N PRO A 127 10.67 18.73 21.69
CA PRO A 127 11.47 19.08 22.85
C PRO A 127 12.83 18.37 22.80
N GLU A 128 13.88 19.03 23.29
CA GLU A 128 15.16 18.35 23.53
C GLU A 128 14.99 17.33 24.66
N VAL A 129 15.34 16.07 24.38
CA VAL A 129 15.30 14.97 25.35
C VAL A 129 16.66 14.28 25.40
N GLY A 130 17.10 13.91 26.60
CA GLY A 130 18.32 13.12 26.77
C GLY A 130 18.17 11.73 26.16
N ALA A 131 19.27 11.15 25.68
CA ALA A 131 19.28 9.80 25.14
C ALA A 131 18.86 8.78 26.22
N GLY A 132 17.87 7.95 25.93
CA GLY A 132 17.48 6.85 26.81
C GLY A 132 18.59 5.79 26.84
N ARG A 133 19.04 5.40 28.03
CA ARG A 133 20.12 4.39 28.20
C ARG A 133 19.77 3.04 27.56
N HIS A 134 18.50 2.64 27.63
CA HIS A 134 17.96 1.42 27.03
C HIS A 134 16.56 1.73 26.46
N ALA A 135 16.50 2.22 25.22
CA ALA A 135 15.27 2.72 24.60
C ALA A 135 14.55 1.63 23.78
N LEU A 136 13.76 0.80 24.46
CA LEU A 136 13.00 -0.28 23.83
C LEU A 136 11.68 0.20 23.24
N ILE A 137 11.40 -0.23 22.00
CA ILE A 137 10.19 0.12 21.26
C ILE A 137 9.59 -1.17 20.65
N PRO A 138 8.35 -1.55 21.02
CA PRO A 138 7.52 -0.96 22.07
C PRO A 138 8.11 -1.17 23.48
N HIS A 139 7.76 -0.27 24.40
CA HIS A 139 8.18 -0.36 25.80
C HIS A 139 7.55 -1.59 26.48
N PRO A 140 8.35 -2.50 27.08
CA PRO A 140 7.81 -3.67 27.77
C PRO A 140 6.92 -3.33 28.96
N GLN A 141 5.97 -4.20 29.31
CA GLN A 141 5.11 -3.99 30.48
C GLN A 141 5.88 -4.00 31.82
N TYR A 142 6.89 -4.86 31.94
CA TYR A 142 7.78 -4.92 33.10
C TYR A 142 9.23 -5.07 32.65
N MET A 143 10.13 -4.30 33.28
CA MET A 143 11.56 -4.37 33.05
C MET A 143 12.34 -3.95 34.30
N GLU A 144 13.37 -4.73 34.64
CA GLU A 144 14.28 -4.47 35.76
C GLU A 144 15.72 -4.71 35.30
N PHE A 145 16.53 -3.65 35.25
CA PHE A 145 17.94 -3.71 34.87
C PHE A 145 18.85 -4.03 36.05
N GLY A 146 19.88 -4.84 35.79
CA GLY A 146 21.04 -4.99 36.65
C GLY A 146 22.17 -4.02 36.31
N GLU A 147 23.29 -4.12 37.04
CA GLU A 147 24.44 -3.23 36.88
C GLU A 147 25.51 -3.74 35.91
N SER A 148 25.39 -4.98 35.42
CA SER A 148 26.38 -5.66 34.58
C SER A 148 25.86 -5.96 33.18
N VAL A 149 26.75 -6.47 32.31
CA VAL A 149 26.45 -6.88 30.94
C VAL A 149 26.87 -8.33 30.72
N PHE A 150 26.19 -9.01 29.81
CA PHE A 150 26.57 -10.31 29.27
C PHE A 150 27.22 -10.11 27.89
N GLU A 151 28.29 -10.86 27.60
CA GLU A 151 29.04 -10.76 26.34
C GLU A 151 28.65 -11.90 25.39
N LEU A 152 28.22 -11.55 24.17
CA LEU A 152 28.02 -12.48 23.06
C LEU A 152 29.16 -12.36 22.05
N THR A 153 29.68 -13.49 21.60
CA THR A 153 30.78 -13.56 20.63
C THR A 153 30.41 -14.50 19.48
N ARG A 154 31.27 -14.61 18.46
CA ARG A 154 31.10 -15.60 17.37
C ARG A 154 31.02 -17.08 17.83
N TYR A 155 31.37 -17.35 19.08
CA TYR A 155 31.27 -18.69 19.71
C TYR A 155 30.00 -18.85 20.55
N SER A 156 29.17 -17.81 20.66
CA SER A 156 27.87 -17.91 21.29
C SER A 156 26.88 -18.63 20.39
N GLN A 157 26.07 -19.49 20.99
CA GLN A 157 25.07 -20.30 20.29
C GLN A 157 23.67 -20.03 20.78
N ILE A 158 22.72 -20.18 19.86
CA ILE A 158 21.29 -20.22 20.13
C ILE A 158 20.88 -21.69 20.27
N CYS A 159 20.26 -22.03 21.39
CA CYS A 159 19.74 -23.36 21.69
C CYS A 159 18.23 -23.32 21.81
N VAL A 160 17.55 -24.21 21.11
CA VAL A 160 16.11 -24.39 21.15
C VAL A 160 15.75 -25.74 21.74
N GLU A 161 14.66 -25.82 22.51
CA GLU A 161 14.17 -27.07 23.09
C GLU A 161 13.51 -27.99 22.05
N ASP A 162 12.93 -27.42 20.99
CA ASP A 162 12.23 -28.17 19.96
C ASP A 162 12.35 -27.52 18.56
N GLN A 163 12.14 -28.33 17.52
CA GLN A 163 12.33 -27.92 16.13
C GLN A 163 11.33 -26.85 15.65
N SER A 164 10.17 -26.71 16.29
CA SER A 164 9.17 -25.69 15.92
C SER A 164 9.66 -24.27 16.20
N MET A 165 10.64 -24.10 17.09
CA MET A 165 11.27 -22.81 17.42
C MET A 165 12.39 -22.43 16.45
N GLN A 166 12.80 -23.33 15.55
CA GLN A 166 13.99 -23.15 14.72
C GLN A 166 13.86 -21.96 13.77
N CYS A 167 12.68 -21.67 13.23
CA CYS A 167 12.48 -20.50 12.36
C CYS A 167 12.76 -19.19 13.10
N VAL A 168 12.35 -19.08 14.37
CA VAL A 168 12.60 -17.88 15.19
C VAL A 168 14.08 -17.76 15.56
N ALA A 169 14.74 -18.87 15.89
CA ALA A 169 16.18 -18.89 16.15
C ALA A 169 16.99 -18.51 14.90
N ASN A 170 16.58 -19.00 13.72
CA ASN A 170 17.19 -18.62 12.45
C ASN A 170 17.02 -17.13 12.19
N TRP A 171 15.82 -16.57 12.41
CA TRP A 171 15.59 -15.13 12.27
C TRP A 171 16.49 -14.30 13.19
N LEU A 172 16.60 -14.68 14.48
CA LEU A 172 17.52 -14.00 15.40
C LEU A 172 18.96 -14.06 14.88
N SER A 173 19.42 -15.23 14.41
CA SER A 173 20.77 -15.39 13.86
C SER A 173 20.98 -14.56 12.59
N GLU A 174 20.00 -14.49 11.70
CA GLU A 174 20.03 -13.67 10.49
C GLU A 174 20.14 -12.19 10.84
N GLU A 175 19.37 -11.72 11.83
CA GLU A 175 19.40 -10.32 12.26
C GLU A 175 20.70 -9.96 12.97
N VAL A 176 21.27 -10.85 13.78
CA VAL A 176 22.58 -10.62 14.41
C VAL A 176 23.68 -10.48 13.35
N GLU A 177 23.70 -11.36 12.35
CA GLU A 177 24.62 -11.25 11.22
C GLU A 177 24.39 -9.95 10.44
N ARG A 178 23.13 -9.63 10.11
CA ARG A 178 22.78 -8.47 9.29
C ARG A 178 23.08 -7.14 9.97
N LEU A 179 22.88 -7.04 11.28
CA LEU A 179 23.03 -5.80 12.05
C LEU A 179 24.46 -5.62 12.59
N PHE A 180 25.11 -6.70 12.98
CA PHE A 180 26.38 -6.64 13.70
C PHE A 180 27.55 -7.34 12.99
N GLY A 181 27.30 -8.02 11.86
CA GLY A 181 28.33 -8.74 11.09
C GLY A 181 28.93 -9.93 11.85
N LEU A 182 28.21 -10.46 12.84
CA LEU A 182 28.72 -11.50 13.74
C LEU A 182 28.15 -12.87 13.34
N SER A 183 28.93 -13.61 12.55
CA SER A 183 28.52 -14.93 12.10
C SER A 183 28.76 -15.97 13.20
N HIS A 184 27.68 -16.57 13.67
CA HIS A 184 27.76 -17.64 14.66
C HIS A 184 28.41 -18.90 14.09
N LYS A 185 29.28 -19.53 14.88
CA LYS A 185 29.79 -20.88 14.57
C LYS A 185 28.88 -21.96 15.14
N SER A 186 28.69 -23.04 14.37
CA SER A 186 27.89 -24.21 14.78
C SER A 186 28.46 -24.98 15.98
N ILE A 187 29.64 -24.61 16.49
CA ILE A 187 30.25 -25.17 17.71
C ILE A 187 30.58 -24.02 18.67
N GLY A 188 30.08 -24.07 19.91
CA GLY A 188 30.14 -22.94 20.85
C GLY A 188 29.43 -23.18 22.19
N GLN A 189 29.28 -22.12 22.98
CA GLN A 189 28.59 -22.12 24.28
C GLN A 189 27.10 -21.82 24.12
N GLN A 190 26.26 -22.44 24.95
CA GLN A 190 24.79 -22.26 24.92
C GLN A 190 24.37 -20.96 25.62
N ASP A 191 24.73 -19.83 25.03
CA ASP A 191 24.57 -18.52 25.65
C ASP A 191 23.14 -17.96 25.50
N ILE A 192 22.43 -18.34 24.44
CA ILE A 192 21.03 -17.96 24.22
C ILE A 192 20.18 -19.23 24.24
N ARG A 193 19.22 -19.32 25.16
CA ARG A 193 18.34 -20.48 25.30
C ARG A 193 16.87 -20.08 25.14
N PHE A 194 16.16 -20.81 24.28
CA PHE A 194 14.70 -20.71 24.18
C PHE A 194 14.09 -21.83 25.01
N ARG A 195 13.22 -21.46 25.94
CA ARG A 195 12.58 -22.38 26.87
C ARG A 195 11.06 -22.30 26.77
N ARG A 196 10.40 -23.45 26.66
CA ARG A 196 8.95 -23.51 26.64
C ARG A 196 8.40 -23.27 28.04
N SER A 197 7.44 -22.36 28.15
CA SER A 197 6.75 -22.07 29.41
C SER A 197 5.23 -22.16 29.21
N PRO A 198 4.58 -23.28 29.59
CA PRO A 198 3.17 -23.52 29.27
C PRO A 198 2.20 -22.60 30.00
N VAL A 199 2.68 -21.86 31.00
CA VAL A 199 1.87 -20.93 31.81
C VAL A 199 1.74 -19.54 31.18
N LEU A 200 2.46 -19.25 30.10
CA LEU A 200 2.38 -18.00 29.36
C LEU A 200 1.31 -18.06 28.27
N ASP A 201 0.62 -16.93 28.08
CA ASP A 201 -0.29 -16.73 26.96
C ASP A 201 0.46 -16.76 25.61
N SER A 202 -0.29 -16.94 24.51
CA SER A 202 0.25 -17.24 23.18
C SER A 202 1.08 -16.12 22.52
N GLU A 203 1.21 -14.95 23.11
CA GLU A 203 2.06 -13.85 22.63
C GLU A 203 2.92 -13.26 23.75
N ALA A 204 2.83 -13.80 24.97
CA ALA A 204 3.59 -13.34 26.11
C ALA A 204 4.98 -13.98 26.13
N TYR A 205 5.97 -13.25 26.64
CA TYR A 205 7.31 -13.78 26.83
C TYR A 205 7.95 -13.25 28.10
N LYS A 206 8.98 -13.98 28.56
CA LYS A 206 9.96 -13.48 29.53
C LYS A 206 11.34 -13.48 28.89
N LEU A 207 12.13 -12.46 29.18
CA LEU A 207 13.52 -12.39 28.77
C LEU A 207 14.38 -12.11 30.01
N THR A 208 15.33 -13.00 30.29
CA THR A 208 16.28 -12.86 31.39
C THR A 208 17.70 -12.84 30.82
N VAL A 209 18.47 -11.82 31.18
CA VAL A 209 19.90 -11.72 30.88
C VAL A 209 20.64 -11.61 32.22
N ASP A 210 21.52 -12.56 32.50
CA ASP A 210 22.36 -12.55 33.69
C ASP A 210 23.72 -13.23 33.42
N GLY A 211 24.52 -13.45 34.47
CA GLY A 211 25.85 -14.04 34.34
C GLY A 211 25.88 -15.49 33.84
N SER A 212 24.72 -16.16 33.76
CA SER A 212 24.60 -17.51 33.21
C SER A 212 24.23 -17.54 31.73
N GLY A 213 23.80 -16.41 31.16
CA GLY A 213 23.40 -16.30 29.75
C GLY A 213 22.10 -15.53 29.56
N ILE A 214 21.47 -15.81 28.42
CA ILE A 214 20.23 -15.19 27.94
C ILE A 214 19.18 -16.28 27.79
N GLU A 215 18.08 -16.17 28.55
CA GLU A 215 16.93 -17.08 28.45
C GLU A 215 15.70 -16.32 27.95
N ILE A 216 15.08 -16.83 26.88
CA ILE A 216 13.76 -16.40 26.40
C ILE A 216 12.76 -17.50 26.71
N GLU A 217 11.73 -17.18 27.50
CA GLU A 217 10.63 -18.10 27.80
C GLU A 217 9.35 -17.68 27.08
N SER A 218 8.67 -18.63 26.44
CA SER A 218 7.37 -18.41 25.77
C SER A 218 6.60 -19.72 25.62
N ASN A 219 5.29 -19.65 25.34
CA ASN A 219 4.49 -20.81 24.93
C ASN A 219 4.16 -20.80 23.43
N SER A 220 4.79 -19.95 22.63
CA SER A 220 4.53 -19.86 21.18
C SER A 220 5.71 -19.24 20.42
N ASN A 221 5.74 -19.47 19.12
CA ASN A 221 6.69 -18.80 18.22
C ASN A 221 6.53 -17.28 18.26
N ALA A 222 5.30 -16.75 18.35
CA ALA A 222 5.06 -15.31 18.45
C ALA A 222 5.72 -14.70 19.69
N GLY A 223 5.56 -15.30 20.86
CA GLY A 223 6.23 -14.82 22.07
C GLY A 223 7.77 -14.93 21.97
N PHE A 224 8.30 -16.01 21.38
CA PHE A 224 9.75 -16.10 21.12
C PHE A 224 10.23 -15.00 20.16
N THR A 225 9.51 -14.75 19.07
CA THR A 225 9.80 -13.65 18.13
C THR A 225 9.83 -12.31 18.85
N TYR A 226 8.90 -12.04 19.76
CA TYR A 226 8.86 -10.79 20.52
C TYR A 226 9.99 -10.68 21.55
N GLY A 227 10.38 -11.79 22.18
CA GLY A 227 11.59 -11.88 22.98
C GLY A 227 12.84 -11.54 22.18
N CYS A 228 12.99 -12.14 20.99
CA CYS A 228 14.10 -11.87 20.07
C CYS A 228 14.11 -10.41 19.60
N ALA A 229 12.97 -9.85 19.21
CA ALA A 229 12.86 -8.45 18.81
C ALA A 229 13.35 -7.49 19.91
N THR A 230 13.04 -7.81 21.16
CA THR A 230 13.51 -7.04 22.34
C THR A 230 14.99 -7.23 22.58
N LEU A 231 15.46 -8.47 22.49
CA LEU A 231 16.88 -8.80 22.65
C LEU A 231 17.74 -8.05 21.62
N ILE A 232 17.33 -8.03 20.35
CA ILE A 232 18.02 -7.31 19.27
C ILE A 232 18.19 -5.81 19.62
N GLN A 233 17.18 -5.18 20.20
CA GLN A 233 17.25 -3.76 20.60
C GLN A 233 18.12 -3.53 21.86
N LEU A 234 18.36 -4.56 22.66
CA LEU A 234 19.23 -4.50 23.84
C LEU A 234 20.71 -4.74 23.50
N MET A 235 21.00 -5.26 22.31
CA MET A 235 22.36 -5.53 21.85
C MET A 235 23.08 -4.23 21.48
N ASP A 236 24.24 -4.03 22.08
CA ASP A 236 25.18 -2.96 21.75
C ASP A 236 26.48 -3.58 21.23
N PHE A 237 27.02 -3.09 20.11
CA PHE A 237 28.14 -3.75 19.43
C PHE A 237 29.44 -2.98 19.61
N ASP A 238 30.43 -3.65 20.20
CA ASP A 238 31.81 -3.16 20.27
C ASP A 238 32.59 -3.64 19.05
N HIS A 239 32.81 -2.70 18.14
CA HIS A 239 33.55 -2.92 16.89
C HIS A 239 35.03 -3.30 17.13
N GLU A 240 35.66 -2.82 18.20
CA GLU A 240 37.07 -3.09 18.49
C GLU A 240 37.26 -4.51 19.01
N ARG A 241 36.38 -4.95 19.91
CA ARG A 241 36.41 -6.30 20.50
C ARG A 241 35.71 -7.35 19.66
N HIS A 242 34.87 -6.91 18.71
CA HIS A 242 34.02 -7.78 17.89
C HIS A 242 33.07 -8.63 18.77
N THR A 243 32.47 -7.94 19.74
CA THR A 243 31.64 -8.51 20.82
C THR A 243 30.34 -7.71 20.93
N ILE A 244 29.23 -8.40 21.16
CA ILE A 244 27.95 -7.78 21.49
C ILE A 244 27.78 -7.77 23.01
N TYR A 245 27.43 -6.62 23.57
CA TYR A 245 27.04 -6.45 24.96
C TYR A 245 25.53 -6.41 25.11
N VAL A 246 25.01 -7.16 26.08
CA VAL A 246 23.60 -7.13 26.45
C VAL A 246 23.49 -6.81 27.94
N PRO A 247 22.77 -5.75 28.37
CA PRO A 247 22.63 -5.44 29.78
C PRO A 247 21.91 -6.58 30.52
N HIS A 248 22.33 -6.84 31.76
CA HIS A 248 21.56 -7.71 32.65
C HIS A 248 20.18 -7.12 32.84
N VAL A 249 19.15 -7.92 32.60
CA VAL A 249 17.78 -7.44 32.63
C VAL A 249 16.80 -8.59 32.85
N ARG A 250 15.69 -8.30 33.53
CA ARG A 250 14.51 -9.18 33.58
C ARG A 250 13.33 -8.44 32.96
N ILE A 251 12.76 -9.02 31.92
CA ILE A 251 11.60 -8.48 31.19
C ILE A 251 10.46 -9.49 31.26
N GLN A 252 9.26 -9.00 31.51
CA GLN A 252 8.02 -9.75 31.33
C GLN A 252 7.09 -8.88 30.49
N ASP A 253 6.61 -9.43 29.38
CA ASP A 253 5.88 -8.62 28.42
C ASP A 253 4.80 -9.40 27.69
N ALA A 254 3.76 -8.69 27.27
CA ALA A 254 2.64 -9.20 26.51
C ALA A 254 1.99 -8.06 25.72
N PRO A 255 1.41 -8.32 24.54
CA PRO A 255 0.77 -7.26 23.76
C PRO A 255 -0.55 -6.81 24.40
N ARG A 256 -0.81 -5.50 24.36
CA ARG A 256 -2.11 -4.93 24.76
C ARG A 256 -3.25 -5.36 23.82
N PHE A 257 -2.97 -5.49 22.52
CA PHE A 257 -3.96 -5.81 21.48
C PHE A 257 -3.49 -7.01 20.67
N ARG A 258 -4.42 -7.93 20.34
CA ARG A 258 -4.14 -9.12 19.53
C ARG A 258 -3.88 -8.81 18.06
N TYR A 259 -4.49 -7.74 17.53
CA TYR A 259 -4.27 -7.31 16.16
C TYR A 259 -3.39 -6.07 16.15
N ARG A 260 -2.23 -6.16 15.52
CA ARG A 260 -1.27 -5.06 15.34
C ARG A 260 -0.86 -5.09 13.89
N GLY A 261 -1.53 -4.27 13.07
CA GLY A 261 -1.46 -4.34 11.62
C GLY A 261 -0.77 -3.12 11.01
N VAL A 262 -0.03 -3.36 9.93
CA VAL A 262 0.37 -2.33 8.97
C VAL A 262 -0.16 -2.74 7.61
N MET A 263 -0.80 -1.80 6.92
CA MET A 263 -1.22 -1.98 5.53
C MET A 263 -0.18 -1.39 4.59
N LEU A 264 0.10 -2.09 3.48
CA LEU A 264 0.88 -1.56 2.37
C LEU A 264 0.06 -1.63 1.08
N ASP A 265 -0.06 -0.47 0.44
CA ASP A 265 -0.65 -0.32 -0.90
C ASP A 265 0.41 -0.65 -1.97
N SER A 266 0.22 -1.79 -2.62
CA SER A 266 1.02 -2.20 -3.78
C SER A 266 0.29 -1.94 -5.10
N ALA A 267 -0.98 -1.58 -5.06
CA ALA A 267 -1.81 -1.33 -6.24
C ALA A 267 -1.44 0.01 -6.90
N ARG A 268 -1.33 1.09 -6.12
CA ARG A 268 -1.00 2.43 -6.64
C ARG A 268 0.40 2.49 -7.21
N SER A 269 1.38 1.96 -6.48
CA SER A 269 2.76 1.83 -6.94
C SER A 269 3.31 0.47 -6.54
N PHE A 270 3.82 -0.29 -7.52
CA PHE A 270 4.37 -1.63 -7.27
C PHE A 270 5.69 -1.55 -6.49
N GLN A 271 5.83 -2.38 -5.46
CA GLN A 271 7.10 -2.59 -4.75
C GLN A 271 7.65 -4.00 -5.03
N PRO A 272 8.94 -4.16 -5.37
CA PRO A 272 9.56 -5.47 -5.56
C PRO A 272 9.50 -6.37 -4.32
N VAL A 273 9.55 -7.69 -4.51
CA VAL A 273 9.54 -8.71 -3.45
C VAL A 273 10.57 -8.43 -2.34
N THR A 274 11.74 -7.90 -2.71
CA THR A 274 12.80 -7.53 -1.76
C THR A 274 12.37 -6.43 -0.80
N GLU A 275 11.64 -5.42 -1.28
CA GLU A 275 11.10 -4.35 -0.44
C GLU A 275 9.96 -4.85 0.45
N ILE A 276 9.08 -5.72 -0.07
CA ILE A 276 8.02 -6.35 0.73
C ILE A 276 8.63 -7.14 1.90
N LYS A 277 9.62 -8.00 1.63
CA LYS A 277 10.34 -8.76 2.67
C LYS A 277 11.05 -7.84 3.66
N ARG A 278 11.67 -6.76 3.18
CA ARG A 278 12.32 -5.76 4.04
C ARG A 278 11.32 -5.08 4.99
N VAL A 279 10.15 -4.67 4.51
CA VAL A 279 9.09 -4.09 5.34
C VAL A 279 8.62 -5.09 6.38
N ILE A 280 8.28 -6.33 5.99
CA ILE A 280 7.85 -7.39 6.91
C ILE A 280 8.89 -7.65 8.01
N ASN A 281 10.18 -7.62 7.68
CA ASN A 281 11.25 -7.78 8.67
C ASN A 281 11.26 -6.62 9.68
N LEU A 282 11.08 -5.37 9.20
CA LEU A 282 10.96 -4.21 10.09
C LEU A 282 9.74 -4.29 11.00
N LEU A 283 8.60 -4.79 10.49
CA LEU A 283 7.39 -5.00 11.29
C LEU A 283 7.65 -5.96 12.47
N ALA A 284 8.43 -7.02 12.25
CA ALA A 284 8.80 -7.98 13.28
C ALA A 284 9.63 -7.37 14.41
N HIS A 285 10.55 -6.43 14.09
CA HIS A 285 11.32 -5.68 15.11
C HIS A 285 10.45 -4.89 16.07
N TYR A 286 9.28 -4.43 15.60
CA TYR A 286 8.33 -3.67 16.41
C TYR A 286 7.15 -4.52 16.90
N LYS A 287 7.27 -5.85 16.84
CA LYS A 287 6.25 -6.81 17.31
C LYS A 287 4.88 -6.65 16.64
N ILE A 288 4.83 -6.05 15.45
CA ILE A 288 3.64 -6.03 14.58
C ILE A 288 3.43 -7.46 14.08
N ASN A 289 2.19 -7.93 14.05
CA ASN A 289 1.88 -9.34 13.76
C ASN A 289 0.99 -9.53 12.53
N THR A 290 0.55 -8.45 11.90
CA THR A 290 -0.29 -8.51 10.71
C THR A 290 0.25 -7.58 9.63
N PHE A 291 0.47 -8.14 8.46
CA PHE A 291 0.72 -7.40 7.23
C PHE A 291 -0.55 -7.45 6.37
N HIS A 292 -1.26 -6.32 6.29
CA HIS A 292 -2.42 -6.17 5.42
C HIS A 292 -1.91 -5.75 4.04
N TRP A 293 -2.14 -6.57 3.03
CA TRP A 293 -1.57 -6.37 1.72
C TRP A 293 -2.64 -5.94 0.72
N HIS A 294 -2.66 -4.64 0.44
CA HIS A 294 -3.56 -4.03 -0.52
C HIS A 294 -3.03 -4.24 -1.94
N LEU A 295 -3.59 -5.26 -2.61
CA LEU A 295 -3.05 -5.86 -3.84
C LEU A 295 -3.78 -5.41 -5.11
N THR A 296 -4.93 -4.76 -4.99
CA THR A 296 -5.81 -4.45 -6.12
C THR A 296 -6.43 -3.08 -5.93
N ASP A 297 -6.39 -2.25 -6.96
CA ASP A 297 -7.10 -0.98 -7.01
C ASP A 297 -7.30 -0.55 -8.48
N ASP A 298 -7.76 0.68 -8.70
CA ASP A 298 -7.99 1.25 -10.02
C ASP A 298 -6.72 1.31 -10.88
N GLU A 299 -5.58 1.62 -10.25
CA GLU A 299 -4.31 1.85 -10.94
C GLU A 299 -3.46 0.59 -11.13
N GLY A 300 -3.93 -0.56 -10.62
CA GLY A 300 -3.15 -1.78 -10.67
C GLY A 300 -3.75 -3.01 -10.02
N TRP A 301 -3.58 -4.15 -10.69
CA TRP A 301 -3.83 -5.48 -10.17
C TRP A 301 -2.50 -6.23 -9.96
N ARG A 302 -2.20 -6.65 -8.72
CA ARG A 302 -0.85 -7.11 -8.36
C ARG A 302 -0.72 -8.58 -8.05
N VAL A 303 -1.80 -9.37 -8.12
CA VAL A 303 -1.78 -10.79 -7.76
C VAL A 303 -2.07 -11.68 -8.95
N GLU A 304 -1.23 -12.68 -9.22
CA GLU A 304 -1.48 -13.66 -10.27
C GLU A 304 -2.70 -14.56 -9.94
N ILE A 305 -3.72 -14.48 -10.80
CA ILE A 305 -4.88 -15.38 -10.82
C ILE A 305 -4.79 -16.20 -12.09
N LYS A 306 -4.55 -17.51 -11.97
CA LYS A 306 -4.30 -18.37 -13.13
C LYS A 306 -5.52 -18.55 -14.01
N ALA A 307 -6.71 -18.50 -13.43
CA ALA A 307 -7.97 -18.52 -14.17
C ALA A 307 -8.15 -17.29 -15.08
N TYR A 308 -7.51 -16.16 -14.74
CA TYR A 308 -7.60 -14.89 -15.48
C TYR A 308 -6.21 -14.23 -15.64
N PRO A 309 -5.34 -14.76 -16.52
CA PRO A 309 -4.01 -14.19 -16.76
C PRO A 309 -4.04 -12.73 -17.23
N GLU A 310 -5.13 -12.27 -17.83
CA GLU A 310 -5.35 -10.89 -18.27
C GLU A 310 -5.24 -9.89 -17.11
N LEU A 311 -5.61 -10.28 -15.88
CA LEU A 311 -5.50 -9.43 -14.70
C LEU A 311 -4.05 -8.99 -14.45
N THR A 312 -3.05 -9.81 -14.79
CA THR A 312 -1.64 -9.43 -14.67
C THR A 312 -0.98 -9.08 -16.00
N ASN A 313 -1.43 -9.64 -17.12
CA ASN A 313 -0.92 -9.25 -18.45
C ASN A 313 -1.33 -7.83 -18.84
N ILE A 314 -2.51 -7.38 -18.40
CA ILE A 314 -3.05 -6.04 -18.64
C ILE A 314 -3.13 -5.29 -17.31
N GLY A 315 -3.90 -5.79 -16.33
CA GLY A 315 -4.21 -5.06 -15.11
C GLY A 315 -3.01 -4.68 -14.24
N ALA A 316 -1.86 -5.35 -14.38
CA ALA A 316 -0.64 -5.02 -13.64
C ALA A 316 0.21 -3.89 -14.26
N TRP A 317 -0.17 -3.39 -15.43
CA TRP A 317 0.63 -2.41 -16.17
C TRP A 317 -0.20 -1.20 -16.56
N ARG A 318 0.45 -0.04 -16.68
CA ARG A 318 -0.13 1.20 -17.15
C ARG A 318 0.88 2.01 -17.93
N GLY A 319 0.40 2.87 -18.82
CA GLY A 319 1.26 3.70 -19.66
C GLY A 319 0.48 4.41 -20.76
N PRO A 320 1.11 5.33 -21.52
CA PRO A 320 0.40 6.21 -22.44
C PRO A 320 -0.40 5.47 -23.53
N THR A 321 0.17 4.38 -24.06
CA THR A 321 -0.45 3.53 -25.08
C THR A 321 -1.15 2.29 -24.50
N HIS A 322 -1.14 2.11 -23.18
CA HIS A 322 -1.75 0.97 -22.51
C HIS A 322 -3.26 1.22 -22.24
N PRO A 323 -4.10 0.17 -22.15
CA PRO A 323 -5.51 0.31 -21.77
C PRO A 323 -5.71 1.03 -20.43
N LEU A 324 -4.92 0.66 -19.42
CA LEU A 324 -4.81 1.44 -18.18
C LEU A 324 -3.90 2.64 -18.42
N LYS A 325 -4.48 3.84 -18.28
CA LYS A 325 -3.77 5.11 -18.43
C LYS A 325 -2.73 5.29 -17.32
N PRO A 326 -1.64 6.05 -17.58
CA PRO A 326 -0.66 6.36 -16.54
C PRO A 326 -1.33 7.04 -15.36
N GLN A 327 -0.77 6.91 -14.15
CA GLN A 327 -1.34 7.48 -12.92
C GLN A 327 -0.21 7.82 -11.95
N LEU A 328 -0.39 8.91 -11.20
CA LEU A 328 0.46 9.42 -10.11
C LEU A 328 1.85 9.88 -10.54
N HIS A 329 2.67 8.99 -11.09
CA HIS A 329 4.07 9.21 -11.44
C HIS A 329 4.48 8.33 -12.62
N SER A 330 5.70 8.52 -13.14
CA SER A 330 6.25 7.75 -14.26
C SER A 330 5.29 7.75 -15.46
N ILE A 331 4.65 8.89 -15.72
CA ILE A 331 3.51 8.94 -16.63
C ILE A 331 3.91 8.79 -18.10
N GLY A 332 5.19 9.04 -18.41
CA GLY A 332 5.79 8.77 -19.71
C GLY A 332 6.24 7.33 -19.91
N ASP A 333 6.27 6.51 -18.85
CA ASP A 333 6.81 5.15 -18.91
C ASP A 333 5.71 4.09 -19.04
N TYR A 334 6.13 2.88 -19.44
CA TYR A 334 5.36 1.67 -19.20
C TYR A 334 5.66 1.17 -17.79
N TYR A 335 4.76 1.43 -16.86
CA TYR A 335 4.96 1.22 -15.43
C TYR A 335 4.07 0.10 -14.90
N GLY A 336 4.63 -0.77 -14.05
CA GLY A 336 3.85 -1.83 -13.44
C GLY A 336 4.70 -2.94 -12.82
N GLY A 337 4.00 -4.04 -12.54
CA GLY A 337 4.52 -5.22 -11.87
C GLY A 337 3.43 -5.95 -11.11
N PHE A 338 3.63 -7.24 -10.88
CA PHE A 338 2.76 -8.09 -10.08
C PHE A 338 3.58 -9.17 -9.37
N TYR A 339 2.96 -9.85 -8.42
CA TYR A 339 3.52 -10.98 -7.69
C TYR A 339 2.93 -12.27 -8.27
N SER A 340 3.81 -13.14 -8.76
CA SER A 340 3.43 -14.51 -9.08
C SER A 340 2.96 -15.24 -7.83
N GLN A 341 2.17 -16.29 -8.01
CA GLN A 341 1.74 -17.12 -6.88
C GLN A 341 2.92 -17.72 -6.11
N GLN A 342 4.04 -17.99 -6.79
CA GLN A 342 5.24 -18.51 -6.15
C GLN A 342 5.88 -17.45 -5.24
N GLU A 343 6.05 -16.22 -5.73
CA GLU A 343 6.57 -15.11 -4.92
C GLU A 343 5.65 -14.80 -3.72
N ILE A 344 4.33 -14.87 -3.91
CA ILE A 344 3.36 -14.73 -2.80
C ILE A 344 3.58 -15.81 -1.74
N ARG A 345 3.72 -17.09 -2.13
CA ARG A 345 4.00 -18.18 -1.18
C ARG A 345 5.30 -17.95 -0.43
N GLU A 346 6.34 -17.45 -1.10
CA GLU A 346 7.61 -17.12 -0.47
C GLU A 346 7.50 -15.94 0.51
N ILE A 347 6.72 -14.92 0.18
CA ILE A 347 6.46 -13.77 1.07
C ILE A 347 5.65 -14.20 2.29
N VAL A 348 4.60 -15.00 2.08
CA VAL A 348 3.77 -15.55 3.16
C VAL A 348 4.60 -16.41 4.11
N GLN A 349 5.48 -17.28 3.57
CA GLN A 349 6.39 -18.08 4.41
C GLN A 349 7.38 -17.18 5.16
N TYR A 350 7.98 -16.21 4.48
CA TYR A 350 8.92 -15.27 5.08
C TYR A 350 8.29 -14.46 6.24
N ALA A 351 7.03 -14.05 6.09
CA ALA A 351 6.25 -13.41 7.14
C ALA A 351 5.93 -14.37 8.29
N SER A 352 5.53 -15.61 7.99
CA SER A 352 5.22 -16.63 8.98
C SER A 352 6.43 -16.98 9.85
N ASP A 353 7.63 -17.03 9.28
CA ASP A 353 8.89 -17.26 10.02
C ASP A 353 9.19 -16.14 11.03
N ARG A 354 8.57 -14.98 10.84
CA ARG A 354 8.61 -13.79 11.70
C ARG A 354 7.33 -13.60 12.51
N SER A 355 6.50 -14.63 12.62
CA SER A 355 5.21 -14.60 13.33
C SER A 355 4.28 -13.48 12.86
N ILE A 356 4.32 -13.15 11.56
CA ILE A 356 3.44 -12.18 10.91
C ILE A 356 2.48 -12.92 9.99
N GLN A 357 1.17 -12.71 10.19
CA GLN A 357 0.17 -13.17 9.24
C GLN A 357 0.03 -12.17 8.08
N VAL A 358 -0.20 -12.67 6.87
CA VAL A 358 -0.49 -11.85 5.69
C VAL A 358 -1.97 -11.93 5.38
N ILE A 359 -2.67 -10.79 5.41
CA ILE A 359 -4.07 -10.68 5.00
C ILE A 359 -4.09 -10.06 3.60
N PRO A 360 -4.59 -10.76 2.57
CA PRO A 360 -4.77 -10.17 1.24
C PRO A 360 -6.02 -9.30 1.20
N GLU A 361 -5.97 -8.25 0.38
CA GLU A 361 -7.14 -7.46 0.00
C GLU A 361 -7.44 -7.59 -1.48
N ILE A 362 -8.71 -7.84 -1.80
CA ILE A 362 -9.29 -7.73 -3.14
C ILE A 362 -10.43 -6.72 -3.06
N ASP A 363 -10.19 -5.50 -3.50
CA ASP A 363 -11.09 -4.36 -3.31
C ASP A 363 -12.25 -4.37 -4.31
N ILE A 364 -13.49 -4.46 -3.80
CA ILE A 364 -14.71 -4.47 -4.59
C ILE A 364 -15.89 -3.86 -3.82
N PRO A 365 -16.97 -3.42 -4.49
CA PRO A 365 -17.10 -3.27 -5.94
C PRO A 365 -16.48 -1.99 -6.49
N GLY A 366 -16.12 -1.04 -5.63
CA GLY A 366 -15.30 0.12 -6.00
C GLY A 366 -13.87 -0.31 -6.36
N HIS A 367 -13.01 0.66 -6.67
CA HIS A 367 -11.57 0.43 -6.81
C HIS A 367 -11.20 -0.72 -7.78
N SER A 368 -12.04 -0.96 -8.79
CA SER A 368 -11.97 -2.16 -9.62
C SER A 368 -11.56 -1.87 -11.07
N ARG A 369 -11.09 -0.65 -11.39
CA ARG A 369 -10.79 -0.25 -12.77
C ARG A 369 -9.76 -1.15 -13.45
N ALA A 370 -8.73 -1.60 -12.72
CA ALA A 370 -7.72 -2.50 -13.27
C ALA A 370 -8.30 -3.85 -13.70
N ALA A 371 -9.19 -4.42 -12.88
CA ALA A 371 -9.89 -5.66 -13.19
C ALA A 371 -10.85 -5.49 -14.37
N ILE A 372 -11.68 -4.43 -14.35
CA ILE A 372 -12.66 -4.13 -15.42
C ILE A 372 -11.95 -3.94 -16.76
N THR A 373 -10.83 -3.21 -16.77
CA THR A 373 -10.05 -2.97 -17.99
C THR A 373 -9.40 -4.25 -18.51
N ALA A 374 -9.00 -5.17 -17.63
CA ALA A 374 -8.37 -6.43 -18.01
C ALA A 374 -9.39 -7.47 -18.51
N LEU A 375 -10.61 -7.46 -17.98
CA LEU A 375 -11.66 -8.45 -18.27
C LEU A 375 -12.98 -7.78 -18.73
N PRO A 376 -12.97 -6.97 -19.80
CA PRO A 376 -14.14 -6.19 -20.19
C PRO A 376 -15.33 -7.07 -20.57
N ASP A 377 -15.09 -8.23 -21.20
CA ASP A 377 -16.14 -9.17 -21.61
C ASP A 377 -16.92 -9.78 -20.43
N LEU A 378 -16.34 -9.78 -19.22
CA LEU A 378 -16.99 -10.28 -18.00
C LEU A 378 -17.53 -9.15 -17.13
N LEU A 379 -16.84 -8.01 -17.08
CA LEU A 379 -17.02 -7.01 -16.02
C LEU A 379 -17.65 -5.69 -16.48
N VAL A 380 -17.80 -5.47 -17.79
CA VAL A 380 -18.51 -4.31 -18.33
C VAL A 380 -19.97 -4.68 -18.58
N ASP A 381 -20.89 -3.90 -18.01
CA ASP A 381 -22.30 -3.89 -18.41
C ASP A 381 -22.47 -2.90 -19.58
N PRO A 382 -22.59 -3.36 -20.84
CA PRO A 382 -22.60 -2.48 -22.00
C PRO A 382 -23.86 -1.60 -22.07
N GLU A 383 -24.93 -1.97 -21.36
CA GLU A 383 -26.20 -1.24 -21.35
C GLU A 383 -26.29 -0.25 -20.18
N ASP A 384 -25.30 -0.20 -19.28
CA ASP A 384 -25.27 0.78 -18.20
C ASP A 384 -24.95 2.18 -18.74
N GLN A 385 -25.83 3.13 -18.43
CA GLN A 385 -25.70 4.55 -18.78
C GLN A 385 -25.62 5.43 -17.51
N SER A 386 -25.13 4.86 -16.41
CA SER A 386 -24.97 5.57 -15.14
C SER A 386 -23.85 6.60 -15.25
N HIS A 387 -24.12 7.82 -14.78
CA HIS A 387 -23.11 8.87 -14.66
C HIS A 387 -22.71 9.01 -13.19
N TYR A 388 -21.45 8.70 -12.90
CA TYR A 388 -20.87 8.84 -11.57
C TYR A 388 -19.41 9.27 -11.68
N ARG A 389 -18.83 9.70 -10.57
CA ARG A 389 -17.40 9.97 -10.44
C ARG A 389 -16.93 9.49 -9.07
N SER A 390 -15.90 8.67 -9.02
CA SER A 390 -15.26 8.27 -7.77
C SER A 390 -14.50 9.44 -7.12
N GLU A 391 -14.09 9.25 -5.87
CA GLU A 391 -13.24 10.21 -5.16
C GLU A 391 -11.89 10.42 -5.89
N GLN A 392 -11.42 9.40 -6.62
CA GLN A 392 -10.18 9.40 -7.40
C GLN A 392 -10.36 9.94 -8.83
N ASN A 393 -11.56 10.40 -9.21
CA ASN A 393 -11.88 10.94 -10.53
C ASN A 393 -12.01 9.90 -11.67
N TYR A 394 -12.42 8.68 -11.36
CA TYR A 394 -12.82 7.69 -12.37
C TYR A 394 -14.34 7.67 -12.57
N THR A 395 -14.77 7.21 -13.74
CA THR A 395 -16.20 7.14 -14.13
C THR A 395 -16.61 5.75 -14.63
N ASP A 396 -15.68 4.79 -14.54
CA ASP A 396 -15.71 3.47 -15.18
C ASP A 396 -15.08 2.38 -14.27
N ASN A 397 -15.02 2.62 -12.95
CA ASN A 397 -14.22 1.82 -12.01
C ASN A 397 -15.00 0.93 -11.02
N VAL A 398 -16.28 0.64 -11.28
CA VAL A 398 -17.13 -0.05 -10.30
C VAL A 398 -17.73 -1.32 -10.91
N LEU A 399 -17.57 -2.46 -10.23
CA LEU A 399 -18.17 -3.73 -10.68
C LEU A 399 -19.70 -3.65 -10.67
N SER A 400 -20.34 -4.24 -11.68
CA SER A 400 -21.80 -4.31 -11.76
C SER A 400 -22.33 -5.57 -11.07
N PRO A 401 -23.16 -5.46 -10.02
CA PRO A 401 -23.81 -6.62 -9.40
C PRO A 401 -24.93 -7.21 -10.27
N GLY A 402 -25.34 -6.53 -11.35
CA GLY A 402 -26.43 -6.96 -12.24
C GLY A 402 -26.03 -7.99 -13.30
N ILE A 403 -24.74 -8.26 -13.49
CA ILE A 403 -24.24 -9.15 -14.55
C ILE A 403 -23.60 -10.42 -14.00
N SER A 404 -23.79 -11.55 -14.68
CA SER A 404 -23.27 -12.84 -14.22
C SER A 404 -21.74 -12.92 -14.23
N GLY A 405 -21.09 -12.17 -15.12
CA GLY A 405 -19.63 -12.17 -15.26
C GLY A 405 -18.91 -11.69 -14.00
N THR A 406 -19.51 -10.76 -13.24
CA THR A 406 -18.98 -10.32 -11.94
C THR A 406 -18.91 -11.47 -10.93
N TYR A 407 -19.94 -12.30 -10.83
CA TYR A 407 -19.94 -13.44 -9.90
C TYR A 407 -18.96 -14.54 -10.35
N GLN A 408 -18.84 -14.79 -11.66
CA GLN A 408 -17.85 -15.72 -12.21
C GLN A 408 -16.41 -15.29 -11.88
N PHE A 409 -16.13 -14.00 -12.08
CA PHE A 409 -14.86 -13.39 -11.74
C PHE A 409 -14.53 -13.54 -10.24
N LEU A 410 -15.47 -13.14 -9.37
CA LEU A 410 -15.29 -13.19 -7.93
C LEU A 410 -15.07 -14.63 -7.43
N ASP A 411 -15.82 -15.59 -7.95
CA ASP A 411 -15.67 -16.99 -7.55
C ASP A 411 -14.25 -17.51 -7.80
N ALA A 412 -13.73 -17.34 -9.01
CA ALA A 412 -12.39 -17.86 -9.34
C ALA A 412 -11.27 -17.09 -8.63
N VAL A 413 -11.38 -15.77 -8.52
CA VAL A 413 -10.39 -14.95 -7.78
C VAL A 413 -10.34 -15.37 -6.32
N LEU A 414 -11.49 -15.42 -5.64
CA LEU A 414 -11.54 -15.72 -4.21
C LEU A 414 -11.10 -17.17 -3.92
N GLU A 415 -11.36 -18.11 -4.82
CA GLU A 415 -10.85 -19.49 -4.72
C GLU A 415 -9.32 -19.55 -4.75
N GLU A 416 -8.67 -18.86 -5.68
CA GLU A 416 -7.21 -18.83 -5.76
C GLU A 416 -6.60 -18.05 -4.58
N ILE A 417 -7.18 -16.92 -4.19
CA ILE A 417 -6.73 -16.13 -3.04
C ILE A 417 -6.85 -16.94 -1.74
N ALA A 418 -7.96 -17.64 -1.52
CA ALA A 418 -8.14 -18.45 -0.31
C ALA A 418 -7.11 -19.58 -0.19
N GLN A 419 -6.64 -20.12 -1.32
CA GLN A 419 -5.59 -21.15 -1.38
C GLN A 419 -4.18 -20.56 -1.18
N LEU A 420 -3.91 -19.36 -1.69
CA LEU A 420 -2.60 -18.72 -1.60
C LEU A 420 -2.28 -18.20 -0.20
N PHE A 421 -3.29 -17.67 0.49
CA PHE A 421 -3.11 -17.02 1.78
C PHE A 421 -3.66 -17.91 2.90
N PRO A 422 -2.81 -18.47 3.78
CA PRO A 422 -3.25 -19.38 4.85
C PRO A 422 -4.02 -18.67 5.96
N ALA A 423 -3.90 -17.33 6.08
CA ALA A 423 -4.66 -16.55 7.05
C ALA A 423 -6.17 -16.84 6.90
N PRO A 424 -6.92 -16.92 8.02
CA PRO A 424 -8.36 -17.20 7.98
C PRO A 424 -9.18 -15.96 7.62
N TYR A 425 -8.56 -14.96 6.97
CA TYR A 425 -9.13 -13.67 6.66
C TYR A 425 -8.84 -13.29 5.21
N VAL A 426 -9.79 -12.64 4.56
CA VAL A 426 -9.61 -11.93 3.30
C VAL A 426 -10.29 -10.58 3.44
N HIS A 427 -9.59 -9.48 3.15
CA HIS A 427 -10.17 -8.16 3.09
C HIS A 427 -10.80 -7.94 1.72
N ILE A 428 -11.99 -7.35 1.68
CA ILE A 428 -12.74 -7.17 0.44
C ILE A 428 -12.89 -5.69 0.03
N GLY A 429 -12.20 -4.81 0.75
CA GLY A 429 -12.27 -3.36 0.57
C GLY A 429 -13.66 -2.85 0.89
N ALA A 430 -14.40 -2.46 -0.14
CA ALA A 430 -15.78 -1.94 -0.12
C ALA A 430 -15.93 -0.47 0.27
N ASP A 431 -14.84 0.28 0.23
CA ASP A 431 -14.83 1.72 0.45
C ASP A 431 -15.27 2.49 -0.80
N GLN A 432 -15.72 3.73 -0.55
CA GLN A 432 -15.85 4.79 -1.57
C GLN A 432 -16.65 4.46 -2.83
N VAL A 433 -17.62 3.53 -2.77
CA VAL A 433 -18.56 3.27 -3.87
C VAL A 433 -19.32 4.58 -4.19
N PRO A 434 -19.16 5.14 -5.40
CA PRO A 434 -19.64 6.47 -5.70
C PRO A 434 -21.17 6.58 -5.70
N VAL A 435 -21.69 7.75 -5.34
CA VAL A 435 -23.12 8.03 -5.58
C VAL A 435 -23.37 8.12 -7.08
N GLY A 436 -24.46 7.48 -7.55
CA GLY A 436 -24.87 7.50 -8.95
C GLY A 436 -24.60 6.19 -9.71
N VAL A 437 -23.77 5.30 -9.16
CA VAL A 437 -23.52 3.97 -9.75
C VAL A 437 -24.80 3.16 -9.89
N TRP A 438 -24.88 2.38 -10.97
CA TRP A 438 -25.96 1.43 -11.29
C TRP A 438 -27.36 2.04 -11.43
N THR A 439 -27.52 3.36 -11.31
CA THR A 439 -28.83 4.04 -11.37
C THR A 439 -29.52 3.92 -12.72
N ASN A 440 -28.73 3.79 -13.80
CA ASN A 440 -29.19 3.63 -15.17
C ASN A 440 -28.78 2.29 -15.80
N SER A 441 -28.42 1.28 -15.00
CA SER A 441 -28.18 -0.09 -15.49
C SER A 441 -29.51 -0.88 -15.57
N PRO A 442 -29.93 -1.37 -16.75
CA PRO A 442 -31.11 -2.23 -16.87
C PRO A 442 -30.98 -3.53 -16.08
N SER A 443 -29.78 -4.15 -16.08
CA SER A 443 -29.52 -5.41 -15.37
C SER A 443 -29.61 -5.23 -13.85
N CYS A 444 -29.05 -4.15 -13.31
CA CYS A 444 -29.17 -3.82 -11.90
C CYS A 444 -30.61 -3.50 -11.51
N ARG A 445 -31.39 -2.84 -12.39
CA ARG A 445 -32.80 -2.57 -12.15
C ARG A 445 -33.64 -3.85 -12.06
N GLU A 446 -33.36 -4.82 -12.92
CA GLU A 446 -33.99 -6.14 -12.88
C GLU A 446 -33.66 -6.86 -11.56
N LEU A 447 -32.37 -6.93 -11.19
CA LEU A 447 -31.94 -7.52 -9.92
C LEU A 447 -32.57 -6.83 -8.71
N MET A 448 -32.67 -5.49 -8.71
CA MET A 448 -33.36 -4.75 -7.65
C MET A 448 -34.84 -5.14 -7.55
N ALA A 449 -35.52 -5.32 -8.69
CA ALA A 449 -36.93 -5.73 -8.73
C ALA A 449 -37.12 -7.17 -8.21
N GLU A 450 -36.24 -8.09 -8.58
CA GLU A 450 -36.24 -9.49 -8.12
C GLU A 450 -36.04 -9.60 -6.61
N GLN A 451 -35.09 -8.84 -6.06
CA GLN A 451 -34.74 -8.89 -4.63
C GLN A 451 -35.59 -7.95 -3.77
N GLY A 452 -36.44 -7.10 -4.39
CA GLY A 452 -37.26 -6.10 -3.68
C GLY A 452 -36.45 -4.96 -3.06
N TYR A 453 -35.28 -4.65 -3.63
CA TYR A 453 -34.41 -3.56 -3.19
C TYR A 453 -34.97 -2.19 -3.59
N ARG A 454 -34.61 -1.17 -2.80
CA ARG A 454 -35.16 0.20 -2.96
C ARG A 454 -34.12 1.22 -3.37
N ASN A 455 -32.85 0.95 -3.10
CA ASN A 455 -31.74 1.85 -3.37
C ASN A 455 -30.60 1.08 -4.04
N PRO A 456 -29.88 1.65 -5.03
CA PRO A 456 -28.65 1.06 -5.56
C PRO A 456 -27.63 0.62 -4.50
N LYS A 457 -27.56 1.30 -3.33
CA LYS A 457 -26.71 0.85 -2.22
C LYS A 457 -27.06 -0.55 -1.69
N ASP A 458 -28.31 -1.00 -1.82
CA ASP A 458 -28.71 -2.36 -1.45
C ASP A 458 -28.00 -3.40 -2.33
N LEU A 459 -27.64 -3.04 -3.57
CA LEU A 459 -26.89 -3.90 -4.49
C LEU A 459 -25.43 -4.10 -4.05
N GLN A 460 -24.80 -3.08 -3.44
CA GLN A 460 -23.49 -3.26 -2.82
C GLN A 460 -23.57 -4.31 -1.71
N GLY A 461 -24.57 -4.20 -0.82
CA GLY A 461 -24.81 -5.19 0.23
C GLY A 461 -25.09 -6.59 -0.32
N HIS A 462 -25.82 -6.69 -1.42
CA HIS A 462 -26.07 -7.96 -2.11
C HIS A 462 -24.76 -8.64 -2.55
N LEU A 463 -23.89 -7.90 -3.24
CA LEU A 463 -22.62 -8.44 -3.71
C LEU A 463 -21.69 -8.82 -2.54
N LEU A 464 -21.61 -7.97 -1.51
CA LEU A 464 -20.79 -8.25 -0.33
C LEU A 464 -21.26 -9.47 0.44
N ARG A 465 -22.58 -9.71 0.56
CA ARG A 465 -23.12 -10.93 1.17
C ARG A 465 -22.76 -12.17 0.36
N TYR A 466 -22.86 -12.11 -0.96
CA TYR A 466 -22.44 -13.20 -1.84
C TYR A 466 -20.97 -13.57 -1.58
N VAL A 467 -20.10 -12.57 -1.53
CA VAL A 467 -18.66 -12.76 -1.28
C VAL A 467 -18.39 -13.28 0.13
N GLU A 468 -19.10 -12.76 1.15
CA GLU A 468 -18.98 -13.26 2.51
C GLU A 468 -19.32 -14.76 2.58
N ASP A 469 -20.42 -15.19 1.95
CA ASP A 469 -20.84 -16.58 1.93
C ASP A 469 -19.84 -17.47 1.17
N LYS A 470 -19.31 -17.00 0.04
CA LYS A 470 -18.25 -17.68 -0.71
C LYS A 470 -16.99 -17.88 0.15
N LEU A 471 -16.49 -16.80 0.76
CA LEU A 471 -15.34 -16.84 1.67
C LEU A 471 -15.59 -17.78 2.85
N ARG A 472 -16.78 -17.72 3.45
CA ARG A 472 -17.18 -18.60 4.55
C ARG A 472 -17.16 -20.08 4.15
N SER A 473 -17.60 -20.42 2.94
CA SER A 473 -17.53 -21.79 2.43
C SER A 473 -16.09 -22.33 2.29
N MET A 474 -15.10 -21.42 2.19
CA MET A 474 -13.67 -21.73 2.11
C MET A 474 -12.96 -21.58 3.48
N GLY A 475 -13.72 -21.40 4.56
CA GLY A 475 -13.18 -21.24 5.91
C GLY A 475 -12.50 -19.89 6.15
N LYS A 476 -12.78 -18.88 5.33
CA LYS A 476 -12.28 -17.51 5.47
C LYS A 476 -13.35 -16.61 6.06
N ARG A 477 -12.95 -15.69 6.91
CA ARG A 477 -13.79 -14.60 7.41
C ARG A 477 -13.51 -13.34 6.59
N MET A 478 -14.58 -12.74 6.07
CA MET A 478 -14.50 -11.46 5.36
C MET A 478 -14.15 -10.32 6.33
N LEU A 479 -13.24 -9.46 5.90
CA LEU A 479 -12.97 -8.14 6.45
C LEU A 479 -13.34 -7.09 5.39
N GLY A 480 -13.63 -5.86 5.80
CA GLY A 480 -13.91 -4.75 4.90
C GLY A 480 -13.70 -3.41 5.61
N TRP A 481 -13.57 -2.35 4.83
CA TRP A 481 -13.59 -0.98 5.33
C TRP A 481 -14.94 -0.64 5.97
N GLU A 482 -14.99 0.50 6.65
CA GLU A 482 -16.16 0.92 7.44
C GLU A 482 -17.46 0.86 6.63
N GLU A 483 -17.40 1.24 5.36
CA GLU A 483 -18.54 1.32 4.46
C GLU A 483 -19.23 -0.01 4.20
N ALA A 484 -18.53 -1.15 4.37
CA ALA A 484 -19.11 -2.47 4.23
C ALA A 484 -20.34 -2.67 5.16
N HIS A 485 -20.38 -1.95 6.29
CA HIS A 485 -21.52 -2.01 7.22
C HIS A 485 -22.83 -1.47 6.61
N PHE A 486 -22.78 -0.52 5.67
CA PHE A 486 -23.98 0.15 5.16
C PHE A 486 -24.89 -0.75 4.29
N GLY A 487 -24.35 -1.86 3.78
CA GLY A 487 -25.10 -2.86 2.99
C GLY A 487 -25.72 -3.99 3.79
N ALA A 488 -25.55 -4.04 5.12
CA ALA A 488 -25.89 -5.20 5.95
C ALA A 488 -27.39 -5.40 6.28
N ARG A 489 -28.31 -4.82 5.49
CA ARG A 489 -29.76 -4.98 5.68
C ARG A 489 -30.36 -6.10 4.84
#